data_AF-A0A3M3ZGH7-F1
#
_entry.id   AF-A0A3M3ZGH7-F1
#
_cell.length_a   1.000
_cell.length_b   1.000
_cell.length_c   1.000
_cell.angle_alpha   90.00
_cell.angle_beta   90.00
_cell.angle_gamma   90.00
#
_symmetry.space_group_name_H-M   'P 1'
#
loop_
_entity.id
_entity.type
_entity.pdbx_description
1 polymer ?
#
loop_
_entity_poly.entity_id
_entity_poly.type
_entity_poly.pdbx_seq_one_letter_code
_entity_poly.pdbx_strand_id
1 'polypeptide(L)'
;MCPFRGPNIAIVPVRYALDRSRYDVAPEKLKPLPKDGKWTRLPTLKTRSYTLRQLYDGYVYVFDETAQTLHEYTSSAIDGHLSRIVWTDAHIGSDQRNGTGDGQPFLLYPRNNRLHIAFSSVQWTWSLCEHMRSNPPSRALWMKALDLKRYCITMAEPDTLPLDRIAEAVADIDEGKVVDDGRFADSAIPTARPLSDDDVTQTLFSPLGADVVWRGSVDDQDSSLFIALDDPLAVFNDLGMQLAA
;
A
#
# COMPACT_ATOMS: atom_id res chain seq x y z
N MET A 1 12.01 -21.44 17.43
CA MET A 1 13.17 -20.64 17.01
C MET A 1 12.69 -19.67 15.96
N CYS A 2 13.00 -18.38 16.08
CA CYS A 2 12.69 -17.40 15.04
C CYS A 2 13.63 -17.68 13.85
N PRO A 3 13.13 -17.95 12.63
CA PRO A 3 13.98 -18.16 11.45
C PRO A 3 14.79 -16.91 11.06
N PHE A 4 14.44 -15.76 11.64
CA PHE A 4 14.95 -14.44 11.30
C PHE A 4 16.29 -14.07 11.96
N ARG A 5 17.19 -13.47 11.17
CA ARG A 5 18.53 -13.04 11.63
C ARG A 5 18.70 -11.52 11.78
N GLY A 6 17.91 -10.69 11.10
CA GLY A 6 18.02 -9.22 11.16
C GLY A 6 17.36 -8.56 12.40
N PRO A 7 17.64 -7.28 12.69
CA PRO A 7 16.95 -6.51 13.73
C PRO A 7 15.64 -5.85 13.26
N ASN A 8 15.49 -5.61 11.95
CA ASN A 8 14.39 -4.84 11.35
C ASN A 8 13.73 -5.60 10.20
N ILE A 9 12.42 -5.44 10.04
CA ILE A 9 11.63 -6.02 8.95
C ILE A 9 11.30 -4.94 7.93
N ALA A 10 11.52 -5.23 6.65
CA ALA A 10 11.03 -4.39 5.56
C ALA A 10 9.58 -4.75 5.23
N ILE A 11 8.76 -3.72 5.07
CA ILE A 11 7.32 -3.81 4.88
C ILE A 11 6.96 -3.02 3.63
N VAL A 12 6.47 -3.69 2.59
CA VAL A 12 6.00 -3.04 1.36
C VAL A 12 4.49 -2.81 1.47
N PRO A 13 4.02 -1.56 1.61
CA PRO A 13 2.59 -1.31 1.59
C PRO A 13 2.04 -1.43 0.16
N VAL A 14 0.93 -2.14 0.03
CA VAL A 14 0.10 -2.23 -1.18
C VAL A 14 -1.33 -1.88 -0.79
N ARG A 15 -2.26 -1.82 -1.74
CA ARG A 15 -3.67 -1.47 -1.45
C ARG A 15 -4.65 -2.50 -1.97
N TYR A 16 -5.80 -2.58 -1.30
CA TYR A 16 -6.97 -3.21 -1.86
C TYR A 16 -7.48 -2.45 -3.08
N ALA A 17 -7.83 -3.18 -4.14
CA ALA A 17 -8.38 -2.63 -5.36
C ALA A 17 -9.41 -3.59 -5.99
N LEU A 18 -10.09 -3.12 -7.03
CA LEU A 18 -10.84 -4.01 -7.91
C LEU A 18 -9.92 -4.58 -8.98
N ASP A 19 -10.13 -5.87 -9.28
CA ASP A 19 -9.45 -6.52 -10.39
C ASP A 19 -9.94 -5.96 -11.74
N ARG A 20 -9.28 -6.39 -12.82
CA ARG A 20 -9.66 -6.08 -14.20
C ARG A 20 -11.14 -6.42 -14.42
N SER A 21 -11.77 -5.72 -15.35
CA SER A 21 -13.18 -5.90 -15.65
C SER A 21 -13.55 -7.36 -15.91
N ARG A 22 -14.75 -7.80 -15.54
CA ARG A 22 -15.29 -9.09 -16.03
C ARG A 22 -15.44 -9.15 -17.55
N TYR A 23 -15.42 -7.99 -18.21
CA TYR A 23 -15.43 -7.86 -19.66
C TYR A 23 -14.01 -7.83 -20.23
N ASP A 24 -12.98 -7.99 -19.40
CA ASP A 24 -11.62 -8.19 -19.87
C ASP A 24 -11.58 -9.42 -20.76
N VAL A 25 -10.92 -9.28 -21.91
CA VAL A 25 -10.86 -10.28 -22.97
C VAL A 25 -10.00 -11.49 -22.57
N ALA A 26 -9.27 -11.41 -21.45
CA ALA A 26 -8.36 -12.44 -20.94
C ALA A 26 -8.66 -12.77 -19.46
N PRO A 27 -9.79 -13.46 -19.15
CA PRO A 27 -10.20 -13.79 -17.78
C PRO A 27 -9.19 -14.66 -17.01
N GLU A 28 -8.32 -15.39 -17.71
CA GLU A 28 -7.20 -16.15 -17.14
C GLU A 28 -6.09 -15.28 -16.54
N LYS A 29 -6.08 -13.97 -16.86
CA LYS A 29 -5.11 -12.99 -16.34
C LYS A 29 -5.61 -12.26 -15.08
N LEU A 30 -6.80 -12.58 -14.59
CA LEU A 30 -7.29 -12.05 -13.32
C LEU A 30 -6.39 -12.53 -12.18
N LYS A 31 -6.20 -11.66 -11.18
CA LYS A 31 -5.32 -11.91 -10.04
C LYS A 31 -6.09 -11.63 -8.74
N PRO A 32 -7.12 -12.44 -8.42
CA PRO A 32 -7.91 -12.23 -7.22
C PRO A 32 -7.05 -12.40 -5.96
N LEU A 33 -7.54 -11.89 -4.82
CA LEU A 33 -6.88 -12.07 -3.53
C LEU A 33 -6.49 -13.55 -3.28
N PRO A 34 -5.22 -13.85 -2.98
CA PRO A 34 -4.75 -15.22 -2.73
C PRO A 34 -5.56 -15.94 -1.64
N LYS A 35 -5.97 -17.18 -1.86
CA LYS A 35 -6.93 -17.88 -0.98
C LYS A 35 -6.39 -18.18 0.42
N ASP A 36 -5.07 -18.24 0.56
CA ASP A 36 -4.36 -18.56 1.78
C ASP A 36 -4.03 -17.31 2.63
N GLY A 37 -4.25 -16.11 2.09
CA GLY A 37 -4.12 -14.86 2.84
C GLY A 37 -5.28 -14.61 3.80
N LYS A 38 -5.01 -13.91 4.90
CA LYS A 38 -6.00 -13.53 5.91
C LYS A 38 -6.50 -12.11 5.64
N TRP A 39 -7.32 -11.96 4.62
CA TRP A 39 -7.76 -10.65 4.15
C TRP A 39 -8.93 -10.08 4.96
N THR A 40 -8.98 -8.75 4.99
CA THR A 40 -10.13 -7.98 5.45
C THR A 40 -11.40 -8.46 4.77
N ARG A 41 -12.47 -8.59 5.57
CA ARG A 41 -13.77 -9.01 5.07
C ARG A 41 -14.41 -7.89 4.26
N LEU A 42 -14.27 -7.96 2.95
CA LEU A 42 -14.85 -7.01 2.01
C LEU A 42 -16.27 -7.43 1.58
N PRO A 43 -17.15 -6.48 1.22
CA PRO A 43 -18.48 -6.78 0.70
C PRO A 43 -18.40 -7.60 -0.59
N THR A 44 -19.20 -8.66 -0.71
CA THR A 44 -19.22 -9.52 -1.90
C THR A 44 -19.64 -8.74 -3.14
N LEU A 45 -18.80 -8.78 -4.18
CA LEU A 45 -19.10 -8.22 -5.49
C LEU A 45 -19.64 -9.31 -6.42
N LYS A 46 -20.61 -8.96 -7.28
CA LYS A 46 -21.21 -9.90 -8.25
C LYS A 46 -20.47 -9.96 -9.58
N THR A 47 -19.81 -8.86 -9.93
CA THR A 47 -19.36 -8.59 -11.30
C THR A 47 -17.85 -8.46 -11.42
N ARG A 48 -17.11 -8.43 -10.30
CA ARG A 48 -15.65 -8.33 -10.23
C ARG A 48 -15.13 -9.02 -8.98
N SER A 49 -13.83 -9.28 -8.95
CA SER A 49 -13.06 -9.69 -7.78
C SER A 49 -12.33 -8.50 -7.17
N TYR A 50 -11.99 -8.60 -5.89
CA TYR A 50 -10.95 -7.76 -5.30
C TYR A 50 -9.57 -8.34 -5.65
N THR A 51 -8.60 -7.45 -5.75
CA THR A 51 -7.19 -7.75 -5.95
C THR A 51 -6.33 -6.83 -5.06
N LEU A 52 -5.02 -6.99 -5.12
CA LEU A 52 -4.05 -6.07 -4.56
C LEU A 52 -3.35 -5.30 -5.69
N ARG A 53 -3.09 -4.02 -5.46
CA ARG A 53 -2.36 -3.16 -6.39
C ARG A 53 -1.31 -2.34 -5.64
N GLN A 54 -0.31 -1.86 -6.36
CA GLN A 54 0.64 -0.88 -5.84
C GLN A 54 -0.08 0.36 -5.30
N LEU A 55 0.58 1.05 -4.36
CA LEU A 55 0.16 2.40 -4.00
C LEU A 55 0.35 3.35 -5.18
N TYR A 56 -0.33 4.49 -5.10
CA TYR A 56 -0.12 5.63 -5.99
C TYR A 56 0.29 6.85 -5.16
N ASP A 57 0.38 8.01 -5.79
CA ASP A 57 0.74 9.26 -5.11
C ASP A 57 -0.20 9.52 -3.92
N GLY A 58 0.40 9.71 -2.74
CA GLY A 58 -0.35 9.84 -1.50
C GLY A 58 0.55 9.82 -0.27
N TYR A 59 0.00 9.35 0.85
CA TYR A 59 0.65 9.36 2.15
C TYR A 59 0.44 8.05 2.89
N VAL A 60 1.50 7.57 3.55
CA VAL A 60 1.45 6.43 4.45
C VAL A 60 1.74 6.90 5.87
N TYR A 61 0.88 6.50 6.80
CA TYR A 61 0.97 6.82 8.21
C TYR A 61 1.25 5.55 9.00
N VAL A 62 2.26 5.59 9.85
CA VAL A 62 2.64 4.45 10.70
C VAL A 62 2.72 4.91 12.14
N PHE A 63 1.76 4.48 12.96
CA PHE A 63 1.87 4.61 14.41
C PHE A 63 2.61 3.39 14.96
N ASP A 64 3.84 3.61 15.42
CA ASP A 64 4.59 2.60 16.17
C ASP A 64 4.08 2.60 17.62
N GLU A 65 3.28 1.59 17.96
CA GLU A 65 2.71 1.44 19.30
C GLU A 65 3.79 1.11 20.33
N THR A 66 4.89 0.49 19.94
CA THR A 66 5.99 0.18 20.85
C THR A 66 6.82 1.42 21.17
N ALA A 67 7.10 2.26 20.16
CA ALA A 67 7.84 3.50 20.32
C ALA A 67 6.98 4.73 20.64
N GLN A 68 5.64 4.59 20.64
CA GLN A 68 4.66 5.66 20.89
C GLN A 68 4.84 6.88 19.98
N THR A 69 5.09 6.64 18.70
CA THR A 69 5.36 7.69 17.71
C THR A 69 4.58 7.46 16.42
N LEU A 70 4.08 8.54 15.82
CA LEU A 70 3.47 8.53 14.49
C LEU A 70 4.50 9.01 13.48
N HIS A 71 4.73 8.20 12.45
CA HIS A 71 5.57 8.54 11.30
C HIS A 71 4.68 8.78 10.08
N GLU A 72 5.07 9.75 9.27
CA GLU A 72 4.41 10.13 8.02
C GLU A 72 5.39 9.95 6.87
N TYR A 73 4.90 9.43 5.75
CA TYR A 73 5.66 9.20 4.53
C TYR A 73 4.85 9.68 3.33
N THR A 74 5.51 10.33 2.37
CA THR A 74 4.96 10.51 1.02
C THR A 74 5.16 9.22 0.23
N SER A 75 4.13 8.76 -0.46
CA SER A 75 4.16 7.66 -1.42
C SER A 75 4.24 8.24 -2.82
N SER A 76 5.18 7.76 -3.63
CA SER A 76 5.36 8.15 -5.03
C SER A 76 5.05 6.95 -5.93
N ALA A 77 4.11 7.15 -6.86
CA ALA A 77 3.72 6.13 -7.82
C ALA A 77 4.86 5.82 -8.81
N ILE A 78 5.65 6.82 -9.18
CA ILE A 78 6.60 6.74 -10.30
C ILE A 78 7.74 5.76 -10.02
N ASP A 79 8.28 5.80 -8.81
CA ASP A 79 9.41 4.98 -8.36
C ASP A 79 9.01 3.96 -7.28
N GLY A 80 7.75 3.99 -6.83
CA GLY A 80 7.26 3.14 -5.75
C GLY A 80 7.88 3.45 -4.40
N HIS A 81 8.52 4.62 -4.25
CA HIS A 81 9.25 4.98 -3.04
C HIS A 81 8.38 5.64 -1.99
N LEU A 82 8.79 5.46 -0.74
CA LEU A 82 8.27 6.08 0.47
C LEU A 82 9.32 7.00 1.05
N SER A 83 9.04 8.30 1.06
CA SER A 83 9.94 9.33 1.60
C SER A 83 9.42 9.83 2.93
N ARG A 84 10.21 9.70 4.00
CA ARG A 84 9.78 10.09 5.34
C ARG A 84 9.67 11.60 5.48
N ILE A 85 8.52 12.07 5.98
CA ILE A 85 8.31 13.45 6.41
C ILE A 85 8.66 13.54 7.90
N VAL A 86 9.83 14.11 8.20
CA VAL A 86 10.24 14.38 9.58
C VAL A 86 9.62 15.71 10.02
N TRP A 87 8.76 15.66 11.03
CA TRP A 87 8.13 16.86 11.57
C TRP A 87 9.16 17.73 12.29
N THR A 88 9.11 19.03 12.01
CA THR A 88 9.94 20.06 12.65
C THR A 88 9.02 21.08 13.29
N ASP A 89 9.56 22.06 14.03
CA ASP A 89 8.76 23.12 14.63
C ASP A 89 7.92 23.89 13.59
N ALA A 90 8.39 24.01 12.35
CA ALA A 90 7.65 24.65 11.25
C ALA A 90 6.42 23.85 10.79
N HIS A 91 6.36 22.54 11.10
CA HIS A 91 5.25 21.67 10.73
C HIS A 91 4.15 21.60 11.81
N ILE A 92 4.41 22.07 13.02
CA ILE A 92 3.45 22.01 14.12
C ILE A 92 2.21 22.85 13.77
N GLY A 93 1.04 22.22 13.75
CA GLY A 93 -0.22 22.87 13.41
C GLY A 93 -0.45 23.06 11.92
N SER A 94 0.49 22.67 11.04
CA SER A 94 0.33 22.80 9.58
C SER A 94 -0.35 21.57 8.99
N ASP A 95 -1.37 21.80 8.15
CA ASP A 95 -2.03 20.75 7.37
C ASP A 95 -1.25 20.36 6.11
N GLN A 96 -0.32 21.20 5.66
CA GLN A 96 0.60 20.90 4.57
C GLN A 96 2.00 20.73 5.12
N ARG A 97 2.57 19.54 4.93
CA ARG A 97 3.91 19.20 5.41
C ARG A 97 4.67 18.51 4.28
N ASN A 98 5.92 18.88 4.12
CA ASN A 98 6.80 18.29 3.14
C ASN A 98 8.05 17.71 3.82
N GLY A 99 8.67 16.74 3.18
CA GLY A 99 9.90 16.11 3.63
C GLY A 99 10.88 16.00 2.49
N THR A 100 12.17 16.07 2.80
CA THR A 100 13.27 15.84 1.85
C THR A 100 13.99 14.53 2.15
N GLY A 101 13.32 13.57 2.81
CA GLY A 101 13.92 12.29 3.15
C GLY A 101 14.22 11.48 1.89
N ASP A 102 15.33 10.76 1.90
CA ASP A 102 15.64 9.79 0.86
C ASP A 102 14.54 8.72 0.83
N GLY A 103 13.99 8.46 -0.36
CA GLY A 103 12.91 7.50 -0.57
C GLY A 103 13.42 6.07 -0.66
N GLN A 104 12.65 5.12 -0.12
CA GLN A 104 12.89 3.67 -0.24
C GLN A 104 11.59 2.95 -0.61
N PRO A 105 11.62 1.82 -1.34
CA PRO A 105 10.40 1.11 -1.76
C PRO A 105 9.72 0.31 -0.63
N PHE A 106 10.14 0.52 0.62
CA PHE A 106 9.61 -0.17 1.80
C PHE A 106 9.71 0.69 3.05
N LEU A 107 8.90 0.35 4.05
CA LEU A 107 9.02 0.82 5.43
C LEU A 107 9.94 -0.11 6.21
N LEU A 108 10.83 0.43 7.04
CA LEU A 108 11.76 -0.37 7.86
C LEU A 108 11.50 -0.16 9.35
N TYR A 109 11.11 -1.22 10.06
CA TYR A 109 10.75 -1.14 11.47
C TYR A 109 11.36 -2.28 12.31
N PRO A 110 11.64 -2.06 13.61
CA PRO A 110 12.19 -3.09 14.46
C PRO A 110 11.24 -4.28 14.58
N ARG A 111 11.80 -5.49 14.49
CA ARG A 111 11.05 -6.75 14.44
C ARG A 111 10.16 -7.07 15.63
N ASN A 112 10.41 -6.39 16.75
CA ASN A 112 9.68 -6.61 18.00
C ASN A 112 8.52 -5.62 18.17
N ASN A 113 8.33 -4.71 17.22
CA ASN A 113 7.38 -3.61 17.35
C ASN A 113 6.00 -4.01 16.83
N ARG A 114 5.00 -3.36 17.40
CA ARG A 114 3.62 -3.40 16.92
C ARG A 114 3.29 -2.08 16.24
N LEU A 115 2.79 -2.17 15.01
CA LEU A 115 2.49 -1.02 14.18
C LEU A 115 0.99 -0.92 13.90
N HIS A 116 0.55 0.29 13.59
CA HIS A 116 -0.74 0.58 12.95
C HIS A 116 -0.44 1.39 11.70
N ILE A 117 -0.86 0.89 10.53
CA ILE A 117 -0.47 1.44 9.23
C ILE A 117 -1.72 1.83 8.44
N ALA A 118 -1.73 3.02 7.84
CA ALA A 118 -2.81 3.46 6.97
C ALA A 118 -2.26 4.20 5.74
N PHE A 119 -2.99 4.12 4.64
CA PHE A 119 -2.75 4.90 3.43
C PHE A 119 -3.84 5.97 3.28
N SER A 120 -3.48 7.10 2.68
CA SER A 120 -4.43 8.12 2.25
C SER A 120 -3.93 8.80 0.98
N SER A 121 -4.82 9.01 0.01
CA SER A 121 -4.50 9.77 -1.21
C SER A 121 -4.32 11.27 -0.96
N VAL A 122 -4.70 11.75 0.23
CA VAL A 122 -4.56 13.14 0.65
C VAL A 122 -3.83 13.20 1.97
N GLN A 123 -3.09 14.29 2.19
CA GLN A 123 -2.38 14.47 3.45
C GLN A 123 -3.40 14.64 4.59
N TRP A 124 -3.23 13.88 5.66
CA TRP A 124 -4.02 14.07 6.88
C TRP A 124 -3.75 15.46 7.47
N THR A 125 -4.81 16.09 7.97
CA THR A 125 -4.69 17.34 8.72
C THR A 125 -3.89 17.12 10.00
N TRP A 126 -3.29 18.17 10.53
CA TRP A 126 -2.57 18.13 11.79
C TRP A 126 -3.45 17.57 12.92
N SER A 127 -4.71 18.02 12.97
CA SER A 127 -5.67 17.57 13.98
C SER A 127 -5.97 16.07 13.89
N LEU A 128 -6.06 15.52 12.67
CA LEU A 128 -6.27 14.09 12.47
C LEU A 128 -5.04 13.28 12.92
N CYS A 129 -3.83 13.76 12.59
CA CYS A 129 -2.59 13.16 13.05
C CYS A 129 -2.50 13.13 14.59
N GLU A 130 -2.82 14.22 15.28
CA GLU A 130 -2.83 14.28 16.76
C GLU A 130 -3.92 13.39 17.37
N HIS A 131 -5.10 13.33 16.76
CA HIS A 131 -6.16 12.42 17.16
C HIS A 131 -5.69 10.96 17.05
N MET A 132 -5.08 10.58 15.92
CA MET A 132 -4.55 9.22 15.74
C MET A 132 -3.41 8.91 16.71
N ARG A 133 -2.54 9.88 17.06
CA ARG A 133 -1.51 9.70 18.10
C ARG A 133 -2.10 9.39 19.47
N SER A 134 -3.20 10.05 19.82
CA SER A 134 -3.78 10.00 21.18
C SER A 134 -4.95 9.03 21.35
N ASN A 135 -5.52 8.46 20.28
CA ASN A 135 -6.76 7.69 20.34
C ASN A 135 -6.59 6.22 19.86
N PRO A 136 -6.26 5.27 20.76
CA PRO A 136 -6.11 3.85 20.40
C PRO A 136 -7.34 3.22 19.75
N PRO A 137 -8.59 3.47 20.21
CA PRO A 137 -9.79 2.95 19.54
C PRO A 137 -9.90 3.39 18.08
N SER A 138 -9.58 4.65 17.78
CA SER A 138 -9.61 5.17 16.41
C SER A 138 -8.53 4.52 15.53
N ARG A 139 -7.32 4.32 16.07
CA ARG A 139 -6.28 3.58 15.35
C ARG A 139 -6.71 2.16 15.02
N ALA A 140 -7.31 1.45 15.99
CA ALA A 140 -7.79 0.08 15.78
C ALA A 140 -8.93 -0.02 14.75
N LEU A 141 -9.67 1.07 14.52
CA LEU A 141 -10.75 1.13 13.54
C LEU A 141 -10.26 1.52 12.13
N TRP A 142 -9.31 2.46 12.05
CA TRP A 142 -8.95 3.11 10.79
C TRP A 142 -7.58 2.72 10.23
N MET A 143 -6.78 1.96 10.97
CA MET A 143 -5.43 1.56 10.58
C MET A 143 -5.27 0.05 10.66
N LYS A 144 -4.47 -0.54 9.77
CA LYS A 144 -4.10 -1.95 9.79
C LYS A 144 -3.10 -2.21 10.90
N ALA A 145 -3.47 -3.06 11.86
CA ALA A 145 -2.56 -3.49 12.91
C ALA A 145 -1.59 -4.55 12.37
N LEU A 146 -0.31 -4.42 12.70
CA LEU A 146 0.74 -5.35 12.31
C LEU A 146 1.65 -5.64 13.50
N ASP A 147 1.60 -6.88 14.01
CA ASP A 147 2.51 -7.34 15.07
C ASP A 147 3.73 -8.03 14.44
N LEU A 148 4.84 -7.30 14.33
CA LEU A 148 6.06 -7.82 13.69
C LEU A 148 6.69 -8.97 14.49
N LYS A 149 6.53 -8.95 15.82
CA LYS A 149 7.06 -10.01 16.69
C LYS A 149 6.34 -11.32 16.42
N ARG A 150 5.02 -11.26 16.26
CA ARG A 150 4.19 -12.41 15.91
C ARG A 150 4.38 -12.82 14.45
N TYR A 151 4.53 -11.86 13.54
CA TYR A 151 4.87 -12.14 12.13
C TYR A 151 6.16 -12.94 12.03
N CYS A 152 7.23 -12.54 12.72
CA CYS A 152 8.52 -13.26 12.74
C CYS A 152 8.40 -14.75 13.11
N ILE A 153 7.36 -15.15 13.84
CA ILE A 153 7.14 -16.52 14.29
C ILE A 153 6.21 -17.27 13.32
N THR A 154 5.22 -16.58 12.77
CA THR A 154 4.09 -17.19 12.07
C THR A 154 4.08 -16.97 10.56
N MET A 155 4.74 -15.92 10.09
CA MET A 155 4.70 -15.41 8.71
C MET A 155 3.27 -15.20 8.18
N ALA A 156 2.30 -14.92 9.08
CA ALA A 156 0.88 -15.00 8.77
C ALA A 156 0.03 -14.00 9.56
N GLU A 157 0.46 -12.73 9.61
CA GLU A 157 -0.36 -11.65 10.15
C GLU A 157 -1.52 -11.30 9.20
N PRO A 158 -2.65 -10.78 9.71
CA PRO A 158 -3.76 -10.32 8.87
C PRO A 158 -3.29 -9.34 7.78
N ASP A 159 -3.92 -9.42 6.61
CA ASP A 159 -3.68 -8.54 5.46
C ASP A 159 -2.24 -8.58 4.92
N THR A 160 -1.42 -9.56 5.32
CA THR A 160 -0.02 -9.70 4.89
C THR A 160 0.25 -10.99 4.14
N LEU A 161 1.30 -10.97 3.31
CA LEU A 161 1.98 -12.14 2.80
C LEU A 161 3.50 -11.88 2.75
N PRO A 162 4.33 -12.93 2.70
CA PRO A 162 5.77 -12.81 2.45
C PRO A 162 6.11 -12.05 1.16
N LEU A 163 7.20 -11.29 1.16
CA LEU A 163 7.57 -10.40 0.05
C LEU A 163 7.88 -11.15 -1.25
N ASP A 164 8.40 -12.37 -1.17
CA ASP A 164 8.69 -13.22 -2.34
C ASP A 164 7.44 -13.56 -3.18
N ARG A 165 6.25 -13.41 -2.61
CA ARG A 165 4.96 -13.61 -3.28
C ARG A 165 4.36 -12.33 -3.87
N ILE A 166 5.07 -11.21 -3.87
CA ILE A 166 4.53 -9.93 -4.33
C ILE A 166 4.08 -9.98 -5.81
N ALA A 167 4.88 -10.60 -6.70
CA ALA A 167 4.50 -10.83 -8.09
C ALA A 167 3.39 -11.87 -8.27
N GLU A 168 3.08 -12.70 -7.27
CA GLU A 168 1.93 -13.61 -7.31
C GLU A 168 0.64 -12.91 -6.89
N ALA A 169 0.71 -11.96 -5.95
CA ALA A 169 -0.46 -11.39 -5.30
C ALA A 169 -0.86 -10.00 -5.81
N VAL A 170 0.09 -9.17 -6.29
CA VAL A 170 -0.15 -7.77 -6.63
C VAL A 170 -0.29 -7.61 -8.14
N ALA A 171 -1.47 -7.18 -8.62
CA ALA A 171 -1.88 -7.32 -10.02
C ALA A 171 -1.17 -6.44 -11.04
N ASP A 172 -0.59 -5.34 -10.59
CA ASP A 172 0.26 -4.46 -11.38
C ASP A 172 1.76 -4.69 -11.10
N ILE A 173 2.14 -5.79 -10.45
CA ILE A 173 3.54 -6.25 -10.32
C ILE A 173 3.70 -7.57 -11.07
N ASP A 174 4.65 -7.59 -12.00
CA ASP A 174 5.04 -8.76 -12.79
C ASP A 174 6.33 -9.40 -12.26
N GLU A 175 6.53 -10.68 -12.55
CA GLU A 175 7.75 -11.42 -12.18
C GLU A 175 8.90 -11.05 -13.13
N GLY A 176 10.01 -10.56 -12.57
CA GLY A 176 11.27 -10.29 -13.27
C GLY A 176 11.26 -9.06 -14.17
N LYS A 177 10.21 -8.85 -14.98
CA LYS A 177 10.10 -7.72 -15.91
C LYS A 177 8.65 -7.27 -16.10
N VAL A 178 8.48 -5.98 -16.34
CA VAL A 178 7.18 -5.38 -16.68
C VAL A 178 6.65 -5.94 -18.01
N VAL A 179 5.38 -6.33 -18.02
CA VAL A 179 4.62 -6.75 -19.20
C VAL A 179 3.47 -5.77 -19.42
N ASP A 180 3.68 -4.83 -20.34
CA ASP A 180 2.64 -3.91 -20.77
C ASP A 180 1.60 -4.63 -21.64
N ASP A 181 0.41 -4.82 -21.07
CA ASP A 181 -0.74 -5.44 -21.72
C ASP A 181 -2.03 -4.62 -21.55
N GLY A 182 -1.90 -3.32 -21.26
CA GLY A 182 -3.02 -2.40 -21.10
C GLY A 182 -3.92 -2.67 -19.90
N ARG A 183 -3.49 -3.47 -18.93
CA ARG A 183 -4.30 -3.77 -17.72
C ARG A 183 -4.61 -2.51 -16.92
N PHE A 184 -5.83 -2.47 -16.37
CA PHE A 184 -6.35 -1.38 -15.56
C PHE A 184 -6.51 -0.03 -16.28
N ALA A 185 -6.47 0.01 -17.60
CA ALA A 185 -6.74 1.23 -18.37
C ALA A 185 -8.16 1.80 -18.12
N ASP A 186 -9.10 0.97 -17.70
CA ASP A 186 -10.49 1.32 -17.36
C ASP A 186 -10.72 1.55 -15.85
N SER A 187 -9.65 1.69 -15.05
CA SER A 187 -9.73 1.96 -13.61
C SER A 187 -9.52 3.44 -13.29
N ALA A 188 -9.93 3.84 -12.09
CA ALA A 188 -9.73 5.18 -11.55
C ALA A 188 -8.25 5.53 -11.35
N ILE A 189 -7.38 4.50 -11.26
CA ILE A 189 -5.93 4.63 -11.16
C ILE A 189 -5.29 3.79 -12.27
N PRO A 190 -5.22 4.29 -13.51
CA PRO A 190 -4.65 3.55 -14.63
C PRO A 190 -3.15 3.29 -14.46
N THR A 191 -2.63 2.34 -15.24
CA THR A 191 -1.21 1.95 -15.26
C THR A 191 -0.36 2.82 -16.19
N ALA A 192 -0.98 3.40 -17.21
CA ALA A 192 -0.35 4.43 -18.04
C ALA A 192 -0.77 5.81 -17.53
N ARG A 193 0.18 6.75 -17.57
CA ARG A 193 -0.15 8.16 -17.35
C ARG A 193 -1.12 8.60 -18.45
N PRO A 194 -2.34 9.07 -18.11
CA PRO A 194 -3.28 9.51 -19.13
C PRO A 194 -2.76 10.75 -19.87
N LEU A 195 -3.09 10.83 -21.15
CA LEU A 195 -2.55 11.83 -22.09
C LEU A 195 -3.24 13.20 -22.01
N SER A 196 -4.06 13.49 -21.00
CA SER A 196 -4.91 14.69 -20.98
C SER A 196 -4.11 15.99 -20.76
N ASP A 197 -4.31 16.94 -21.67
CA ASP A 197 -3.81 18.33 -21.66
C ASP A 197 -4.49 19.25 -20.62
N ASP A 198 -5.44 18.75 -19.82
CA ASP A 198 -6.16 19.55 -18.82
C ASP A 198 -5.40 19.59 -17.49
N ASP A 199 -4.71 20.70 -17.27
CA ASP A 199 -3.90 21.10 -16.10
C ASP A 199 -4.69 21.18 -14.77
N VAL A 200 -5.95 20.73 -14.73
CA VAL A 200 -6.90 21.00 -13.64
C VAL A 200 -7.06 19.81 -12.67
N THR A 201 -6.65 18.60 -13.06
CA THR A 201 -6.58 17.46 -12.15
C THR A 201 -5.25 16.74 -12.33
N GLN A 202 -4.39 16.74 -11.29
CA GLN A 202 -3.28 15.80 -11.21
C GLN A 202 -3.86 14.39 -11.43
N THR A 203 -3.65 13.84 -12.62
CA THR A 203 -4.30 12.59 -12.95
C THR A 203 -3.54 11.48 -12.26
N LEU A 204 -4.19 10.84 -11.28
CA LEU A 204 -3.62 9.75 -10.51
C LEU A 204 -3.36 8.56 -11.43
N PHE A 205 -2.17 7.97 -11.33
CA PHE A 205 -1.80 6.74 -12.02
C PHE A 205 -0.85 5.93 -11.13
N SER A 206 -0.69 4.65 -11.42
CA SER A 206 0.28 3.78 -10.74
C SER A 206 0.89 2.83 -11.78
N PRO A 207 2.15 3.05 -12.19
CA PRO A 207 2.78 2.29 -13.26
C PRO A 207 2.93 0.81 -12.92
N LEU A 208 3.03 -0.02 -13.95
CA LEU A 208 3.39 -1.42 -13.77
C LEU A 208 4.79 -1.54 -13.16
N GLY A 209 4.94 -2.47 -12.23
CA GLY A 209 6.18 -2.77 -11.55
C GLY A 209 6.69 -4.18 -11.87
N ALA A 210 7.96 -4.42 -11.55
CA ALA A 210 8.54 -5.76 -11.53
C ALA A 210 9.00 -6.09 -10.11
N ASP A 211 8.77 -7.32 -9.63
CA ASP A 211 9.07 -7.73 -8.25
C ASP A 211 10.52 -7.48 -7.83
N VAL A 212 11.46 -7.57 -8.79
CA VAL A 212 12.88 -7.30 -8.60
C VAL A 212 13.17 -5.91 -8.02
N VAL A 213 12.28 -4.93 -8.23
CA VAL A 213 12.40 -3.59 -7.62
C VAL A 213 12.30 -3.68 -6.11
N TRP A 214 11.26 -4.33 -5.58
CA TRP A 214 11.09 -4.46 -4.13
C TRP A 214 12.01 -5.51 -3.52
N ARG A 215 12.11 -6.68 -4.17
CA ARG A 215 12.92 -7.80 -3.67
C ARG A 215 14.41 -7.48 -3.70
N GLY A 216 14.88 -6.77 -4.73
CA GLY A 216 16.27 -6.37 -4.86
C GLY A 216 16.68 -5.23 -3.92
N SER A 217 15.71 -4.50 -3.36
CA SER A 217 15.98 -3.37 -2.46
C SER A 217 16.04 -3.74 -0.98
N VAL A 218 15.58 -4.92 -0.58
CA VAL A 218 15.60 -5.36 0.83
C VAL A 218 16.81 -6.24 1.13
N ASP A 219 17.41 -6.04 2.30
CA ASP A 219 18.57 -6.84 2.75
C ASP A 219 18.20 -8.30 3.08
N ASP A 220 16.98 -8.53 3.61
CA ASP A 220 16.47 -9.84 4.05
C ASP A 220 15.10 -10.10 3.42
N GLN A 221 15.08 -10.70 2.23
CA GLN A 221 13.83 -11.01 1.51
C GLN A 221 12.96 -12.01 2.27
N ASP A 222 13.57 -13.02 2.89
CA ASP A 222 12.87 -14.15 3.54
C ASP A 222 11.99 -13.70 4.71
N SER A 223 12.33 -12.55 5.30
CA SER A 223 11.68 -12.02 6.49
C SER A 223 10.86 -10.76 6.20
N SER A 224 10.99 -10.23 4.99
CA SER A 224 10.24 -9.08 4.52
C SER A 224 8.82 -9.48 4.11
N LEU A 225 7.90 -8.53 4.20
CA LEU A 225 6.49 -8.76 3.90
C LEU A 225 5.93 -7.62 3.07
N PHE A 226 4.77 -7.86 2.47
CA PHE A 226 3.88 -6.78 2.05
C PHE A 226 2.59 -6.80 2.85
N ILE A 227 1.95 -5.63 2.99
CA ILE A 227 0.69 -5.45 3.72
C ILE A 227 -0.33 -4.71 2.84
N ALA A 228 -1.55 -5.24 2.78
CA ALA A 228 -2.66 -4.62 2.09
C ALA A 228 -3.34 -3.56 2.96
N LEU A 229 -3.24 -2.30 2.54
CA LEU A 229 -3.86 -1.14 3.17
C LEU A 229 -5.24 -0.85 2.54
N ASP A 230 -6.10 -0.23 3.34
CA ASP A 230 -7.41 0.20 2.88
C ASP A 230 -7.28 1.45 1.98
N ASP A 231 -8.02 1.42 0.87
CA ASP A 231 -8.18 2.54 -0.06
C ASP A 231 -9.64 2.63 -0.54
N PRO A 232 -10.55 3.03 0.37
CA PRO A 232 -11.98 3.02 0.07
C PRO A 232 -12.36 4.02 -1.03
N LEU A 233 -11.60 5.11 -1.20
CA LEU A 233 -11.89 6.13 -2.21
C LEU A 233 -11.63 5.62 -3.62
N ALA A 234 -10.49 4.98 -3.89
CA ALA A 234 -10.23 4.45 -5.22
C ALA A 234 -11.18 3.29 -5.55
N VAL A 235 -11.47 2.40 -4.59
CA VAL A 235 -12.45 1.31 -4.80
C VAL A 235 -13.83 1.88 -5.13
N PHE A 236 -14.26 2.93 -4.42
CA PHE A 236 -15.53 3.60 -4.72
C PHE A 236 -15.54 4.25 -6.11
N ASN A 237 -14.46 4.91 -6.50
CA ASN A 237 -14.32 5.51 -7.83
C ASN A 237 -14.32 4.44 -8.94
N ASP A 238 -13.63 3.31 -8.74
CA ASP A 238 -13.62 2.17 -9.69
C ASP A 238 -15.02 1.57 -9.88
N LEU A 239 -15.83 1.51 -8.82
CA LEU A 239 -17.23 1.08 -8.91
C LEU A 239 -18.07 2.10 -9.69
N GLY A 240 -17.84 3.40 -9.49
CA GLY A 240 -18.56 4.48 -10.14
C GLY A 240 -18.25 4.59 -11.64
N MET A 241 -16.99 4.43 -12.05
CA MET A 241 -16.58 4.50 -13.46
C MET A 241 -17.29 3.46 -14.34
N GLN A 242 -17.67 2.33 -13.77
CA GLN A 242 -18.40 1.27 -14.50
C GLN A 242 -19.87 1.60 -14.78
N LEU A 243 -20.41 2.68 -14.20
CA LEU A 243 -21.76 3.17 -14.50
C LEU A 243 -21.76 4.14 -15.70
N ALA A 244 -20.60 4.71 -16.03
CA ALA A 244 -20.43 5.70 -17.09
C ALA A 244 -20.03 5.09 -18.44
N ALA A 245 -19.86 3.77 -18.52
CA ALA A 245 -19.51 3.01 -19.71
C ALA A 245 -20.74 2.39 -20.40
#